data_AF-A0AAV8UW99-F1
#
_entry.id   AF-A0AAV8UW99-F1
#
_cell.length_a   1.000
_cell.length_b   1.000
_cell.length_c   1.000
_cell.angle_alpha   90.00
_cell.angle_beta   90.00
_cell.angle_gamma   90.00
#
_symmetry.space_group_name_H-M   'P 1'
#
loop_
_entity.id
_entity.type
_entity.pdbx_description
1 polymer ?
#
loop_
_entity_poly.entity_id
_entity_poly.type
_entity_poly.pdbx_seq_one_letter_code
_entity_poly.pdbx_strand_id
1 'polypeptide(L)' 'MMSPETRSCLQKMKQGATLGAAIGVTFGAVAGGFEAFRYKGIPVSQKVGLALRSSFAGAIGFGFFLAVGTAIRGCGNPTY' A
#
# COMPACT_ATOMS: atom_id res chain seq x y z
N MET A 1 5.80 28.14 -6.13
CA MET A 1 4.96 27.66 -7.25
C MET A 1 5.53 26.32 -7.70
N MET A 2 4.76 25.22 -7.61
CA MET A 2 5.24 23.88 -7.99
C MET A 2 5.34 23.80 -9.52
N SER A 3 6.50 23.44 -10.06
CA SER A 3 6.69 23.26 -11.52
C SER A 3 5.72 22.21 -12.08
N PRO A 4 5.19 22.37 -13.32
CA PRO A 4 4.29 21.41 -13.96
C PRO A 4 4.88 19.99 -14.04
N GLU A 5 6.20 19.86 -14.16
CA GLU A 5 6.89 18.57 -14.09
C GLU A 5 6.82 17.93 -12.70
N THR A 6 7.00 18.73 -11.65
CA THR A 6 6.87 18.27 -10.26
C THR A 6 5.45 17.77 -9.97
N ARG A 7 4.42 18.40 -10.54
CA ARG A 7 3.03 17.92 -10.43
C ARG A 7 2.84 16.57 -11.12
N SER A 8 3.39 16.40 -12.32
CA SER A 8 3.27 15.16 -13.09
C SER A 8 4.01 14.01 -12.41
N CYS A 9 5.19 14.26 -11.84
CA CYS A 9 5.91 13.25 -11.08
C CYS A 9 5.21 12.91 -9.76
N LEU A 10 4.69 13.90 -9.04
CA LEU A 10 3.92 13.68 -7.80
C LEU A 10 2.64 12.88 -8.08
N GLN A 11 2.00 13.09 -9.23
CA GLN A 11 0.83 12.32 -9.66
C GLN A 11 1.18 10.84 -9.94
N LYS A 12 2.35 10.58 -10.55
CA LYS A 12 2.88 9.21 -10.74
C LYS A 12 3.22 8.54 -9.41
N MET A 13 3.85 9.26 -8.47
CA MET A 13 4.12 8.76 -7.12
C MET A 13 2.81 8.42 -6.38
N LYS A 14 1.80 9.28 -6.49
CA LYS A 14 0.48 9.05 -5.89
C LYS A 14 -0.19 7.80 -6.47
N GLN A 15 -0.09 7.58 -7.79
CA GLN A 15 -0.59 6.36 -8.43
C GLN A 15 0.14 5.11 -7.92
N GLY A 16 1.48 5.15 -7.83
CA GLY A 16 2.27 4.06 -7.26
C GLY A 16 1.90 3.75 -5.81
N ALA A 17 1.73 4.78 -4.99
CA ALA A 17 1.29 4.66 -3.60
C ALA A 17 -0.10 4.02 -3.49
N THR A 18 -1.06 4.45 -4.30
CA THR A 18 -2.42 3.87 -4.28
C THR A 18 -2.44 2.42 -4.75
N LEU A 19 -1.63 2.07 -5.76
CA LEU A 19 -1.55 0.70 -6.24
C LEU A 19 -0.93 -0.21 -5.17
N GLY A 20 0.16 0.24 -4.54
CA GLY A 20 0.82 -0.49 -3.48
C GLY A 20 -0.02 -0.61 -2.21
N ALA A 21 -0.79 0.43 -1.87
CA ALA A 21 -1.75 0.36 -0.79
C ALA A 21 -2.86 -0.65 -1.09
N ALA A 22 -3.41 -0.67 -2.31
CA ALA A 22 -4.45 -1.63 -2.71
C ALA A 22 -3.94 -3.08 -2.63
N ILE A 23 -2.72 -3.34 -3.07
CA ILE A 23 -2.08 -4.66 -2.99
C ILE A 23 -1.83 -5.04 -1.53
N GLY A 24 -1.29 -4.14 -0.72
CA GLY A 24 -1.02 -4.41 0.70
C GLY A 24 -2.29 -4.64 1.52
N VAL A 25 -3.37 -3.91 1.25
CA VAL A 25 -4.68 -4.12 1.87
C VAL A 25 -5.28 -5.46 1.46
N THR A 26 -5.27 -5.80 0.17
CA THR A 26 -5.83 -7.08 -0.30
C THR A 26 -5.05 -8.27 0.23
N PHE A 27 -3.71 -8.22 0.20
CA PHE A 27 -2.87 -9.30 0.72
C PHE A 27 -3.02 -9.48 2.23
N GLY A 28 -3.06 -8.38 2.99
CA GLY A 28 -3.29 -8.44 4.43
C GLY A 28 -4.71 -8.86 4.81
N ALA A 29 -5.72 -8.50 4.01
CA ALA A 29 -7.09 -8.92 4.24
C ALA A 29 -7.28 -10.42 3.95
N VAL A 30 -6.64 -10.94 2.88
CA VAL A 30 -6.68 -12.36 2.55
C VAL A 30 -5.88 -13.18 3.56
N ALA A 31 -4.64 -12.81 3.86
CA ALA A 31 -3.79 -13.55 4.81
C ALA A 31 -4.35 -13.48 6.24
N GLY A 32 -4.69 -12.27 6.71
CA GLY A 32 -5.29 -12.08 8.04
C GLY A 32 -6.70 -12.66 8.15
N GLY A 33 -7.48 -12.64 7.06
CA GLY A 33 -8.79 -13.29 6.98
C GLY A 33 -8.70 -14.82 7.02
N PHE A 34 -7.68 -15.42 6.38
CA PHE A 34 -7.46 -16.86 6.38
C PHE A 34 -7.04 -17.38 7.77
N GLU A 35 -6.15 -16.66 8.45
CA GLU A 35 -5.78 -16.94 9.85
C GLU A 35 -6.99 -16.78 10.79
N ALA A 36 -7.80 -15.73 10.59
CA ALA A 36 -9.01 -15.49 11.35
C ALA A 36 -10.06 -16.62 11.18
N PHE A 37 -10.18 -17.21 9.98
CA PHE A 37 -11.10 -18.31 9.73
C PHE A 37 -10.64 -19.64 10.34
N ARG A 38 -9.32 -19.83 10.49
CA ARG A 38 -8.70 -21.06 11.02
C ARG A 38 -8.85 -21.23 12.55
N TYR A 39 -8.83 -20.16 13.34
CA TYR A 39 -8.94 -20.25 14.80
C TYR A 39 -10.39 -20.21 15.31
N LYS A 40 -11.07 -21.35 15.40
CA LYS A 40 -12.52 -21.47 15.67
C LYS A 40 -13.03 -21.07 17.08
N GLY A 41 -12.27 -20.32 17.89
CA GLY A 41 -12.64 -20.00 19.29
C GLY A 41 -12.27 -18.61 19.84
N ILE A 42 -11.69 -17.72 19.03
CA ILE A 42 -11.26 -16.38 19.47
C ILE A 42 -12.30 -15.33 19.02
N PRO A 43 -12.68 -14.34 19.87
CA PRO A 43 -13.65 -13.32 19.51
C PRO A 43 -13.28 -12.60 18.21
N VAL A 44 -14.28 -12.45 17.33
CA VAL A 44 -14.16 -11.90 15.98
C VAL A 44 -13.50 -10.51 15.97
N SER A 45 -13.75 -9.71 17.00
CA SER A 45 -13.17 -8.37 17.18
C SER A 45 -11.64 -8.37 17.33
N GLN A 46 -11.06 -9.37 17.99
CA GLN A 46 -9.60 -9.45 18.15
C GLN A 46 -8.92 -9.92 16.86
N LYS A 47 -9.61 -10.78 16.09
CA LYS A 47 -9.17 -11.24 14.77
C LYS A 47 -9.19 -10.13 13.73
N VAL A 48 -10.27 -9.35 13.70
CA VAL A 48 -10.39 -8.18 12.81
C VAL A 48 -9.33 -7.14 13.16
N GLY A 49 -9.06 -6.89 14.44
CA GLY A 49 -7.99 -5.99 14.86
C GLY A 49 -6.60 -6.43 14.39
N LEU A 50 -6.29 -7.73 14.47
CA LEU A 50 -5.01 -8.28 14.03
C LEU A 50 -4.87 -8.29 12.50
N ALA A 51 -5.92 -8.70 11.78
CA ALA A 51 -6.00 -8.67 10.32
C ALA A 51 -5.93 -7.24 9.77
N LEU A 52 -6.56 -6.29 10.45
CA LEU A 52 -6.50 -4.88 10.08
C LEU A 52 -5.09 -4.33 10.29
N ARG A 53 -4.43 -4.68 11.40
CA ARG A 53 -3.06 -4.22 11.70
C ARG A 53 -2.03 -4.76 10.70
N SER A 54 -2.16 -6.03 10.32
CA SER A 54 -1.32 -6.65 9.29
C SER A 54 -1.62 -6.09 7.89
N SER A 55 -2.89 -5.84 7.55
CA SER A 55 -3.29 -5.14 6.33
C SER A 55 -2.75 -3.72 6.26
N PHE A 56 -2.79 -2.98 7.37
CA PHE A 56 -2.27 -1.62 7.42
C PHE A 56 -0.74 -1.60 7.28
N ALA A 57 -0.05 -2.53 7.95
CA ALA A 57 1.39 -2.68 7.83
C ALA A 57 1.80 -3.03 6.39
N GLY A 58 1.08 -3.95 5.74
CA GLY A 58 1.28 -4.29 4.34
C GLY A 58 0.99 -3.12 3.41
N ALA A 59 -0.12 -2.41 3.60
CA ALA A 59 -0.50 -1.25 2.81
C ALA A 59 0.54 -0.12 2.89
N ILE A 60 1.06 0.16 4.08
CA ILE A 60 2.11 1.16 4.28
C ILE A 60 3.42 0.69 3.64
N GLY A 61 3.85 -0.55 3.87
CA GLY A 61 5.09 -1.09 3.32
C GLY A 61 5.10 -1.12 1.79
N PHE A 62 4.11 -1.79 1.19
CA PHE A 62 3.98 -1.90 -0.27
C PHE A 62 3.66 -0.55 -0.92
N GLY A 63 2.83 0.29 -0.29
CA GLY A 63 2.53 1.63 -0.74
C GLY A 63 3.77 2.53 -0.76
N PHE A 64 4.58 2.51 0.30
CA PHE A 64 5.81 3.30 0.38
C PHE A 64 6.87 2.79 -0.61
N PHE A 65 7.03 1.47 -0.73
CA PHE A 65 7.98 0.88 -1.67
C PHE A 65 7.63 1.20 -3.13
N LEU A 66 6.36 1.11 -3.51
CA LEU A 66 5.91 1.48 -4.87
C LEU A 66 5.89 2.99 -5.10
N ALA A 67 5.61 3.80 -4.08
CA ALA A 67 5.76 5.26 -4.16
C ALA A 67 7.21 5.67 -4.43
N VAL A 68 8.17 5.08 -3.71
CA VAL A 68 9.60 5.33 -3.89
C VAL A 68 10.10 4.77 -5.23
N GLY A 69 9.68 3.56 -5.60
CA GLY A 69 10.05 2.96 -6.89
C GLY A 69 9.54 3.75 -8.10
N THR A 70 8.32 4.29 -8.00
CA THR A 70 7.75 5.20 -9.03
C THR A 70 8.37 6.58 -8.99
N ALA A 71 8.82 7.07 -7.82
CA ALA A 71 9.60 8.30 -7.72
C ALA A 71 10.95 8.17 -8.45
N ILE A 72 11.71 7.10 -8.18
CA ILE A 72 13.02 6.86 -8.81
C ILE A 72 12.89 6.70 -10.32
N ARG A 73 11.85 5.99 -10.79
CA ARG A 73 11.64 5.71 -12.21
C ARG A 73 10.91 6.84 -12.97
N GLY A 74 10.11 7.64 -12.28
CA GLY A 74 9.25 8.68 -12.85
C GLY A 74 9.80 10.10 -12.79
N CYS A 75 10.71 10.40 -11.84
CA CYS A 75 11.43 11.68 -11.73
C CYS A 75 12.89 11.59 -12.23
N GLY A 76 13.39 10.39 -12.55
CA GLY A 76 14.79 10.14 -12.92
C GLY A 76 15.15 10.38 -14.40
N ASN A 77 14.24 10.87 -15.24
CA ASN A 77 14.57 11.18 -16.63
C ASN A 77 13.96 12.53 -17.07
N PRO A 78 14.78 13.61 -17.14
CA PRO A 78 14.41 14.85 -17.81
C PRO A 78 14.57 14.63 -19.32
N THR A 79 13.59 13.99 -19.94
CA THR A 79 13.50 13.92 -21.41
C THR A 79 12.07 13.62 -21.79
N TYR A 80 11.21 14.63 -21.64
CA TYR A 80 10.44 15.29 -22.69
C TYR A 80 9.46 16.25 -22.05
#